data_AF-A0A448X7F8-F1
#
_entry.id   AF-A0A448X7F8-F1
#
_cell.length_a   1.000
_cell.length_b   1.000
_cell.length_c   1.000
_cell.angle_alpha   90.00
_cell.angle_beta   90.00
_cell.angle_gamma   90.00
#
_symmetry.space_group_name_H-M   'P 1'
#
loop_
_entity.id
_entity.type
_entity.pdbx_description
1 polymer ?
#
loop_
_entity_poly.entity_id
_entity_poly.type
_entity_poly.pdbx_seq_one_letter_code
_entity_poly.pdbx_strand_id
1 'polypeptide(L)'
;MRCLSAVVEADPGVLARADIERAVHSRLLDTSTSVREAAVDLVGRFLGCRPELTAQYYPMLAERIRDKGVSVRKRVIRILRDICIEQPDFQRIAEICVQMIRRVNDEEGIKNFPIVLIFDIY
;
A
#
# COMPACT_ATOMS: atom_id res chain seq x y z
N MET A 1 1.84 6.92 -15.02
CA MET A 1 0.70 6.24 -14.38
C MET A 1 -0.65 6.50 -15.04
N ARG A 2 -0.94 7.68 -15.61
CA ARG A 2 -2.27 8.03 -16.16
C ARG A 2 -2.90 6.98 -17.08
N CYS A 3 -2.14 6.37 -17.99
CA CYS A 3 -2.67 5.34 -18.90
C CYS A 3 -3.08 4.05 -18.16
N LEU A 4 -2.29 3.60 -17.18
CA LEU A 4 -2.62 2.40 -16.42
C LEU A 4 -3.83 2.65 -15.51
N SER A 5 -3.93 3.83 -14.89
CA SER A 5 -5.11 4.21 -14.10
C SER A 5 -6.40 4.12 -14.91
N ALA A 6 -6.42 4.66 -16.13
CA ALA A 6 -7.60 4.64 -17.00
C ALA A 6 -7.98 3.22 -17.45
N VAL A 7 -6.99 2.37 -17.75
CA VAL A 7 -7.24 0.96 -18.14
C VAL A 7 -7.83 0.17 -16.98
N VAL A 8 -7.30 0.33 -15.77
CA VAL A 8 -7.83 -0.38 -14.61
C VAL A 8 -9.21 0.16 -14.18
N GLU A 9 -9.47 1.46 -14.36
CA GLU A 9 -10.82 2.02 -14.14
C GLU A 9 -11.85 1.45 -15.12
N ALA A 10 -11.45 1.14 -16.36
CA ALA A 10 -12.32 0.51 -17.35
C ALA A 10 -12.52 -1.00 -17.11
N ASP A 11 -11.48 -1.72 -16.68
CA ASP A 11 -11.56 -3.13 -16.29
C ASP A 11 -10.71 -3.40 -15.04
N PRO A 12 -11.34 -3.43 -13.84
CA PRO A 12 -10.66 -3.70 -12.58
C PRO A 12 -10.05 -5.11 -12.50
N GLY A 13 -10.52 -6.06 -13.31
CA GLY A 13 -9.99 -7.42 -13.36
C GLY A 13 -8.58 -7.50 -13.94
N VAL A 14 -8.13 -6.46 -14.65
CA VAL A 14 -6.80 -6.37 -15.26
C VAL A 14 -5.69 -6.47 -14.21
N LEU A 15 -5.90 -5.98 -12.99
CA LEU A 15 -4.89 -6.07 -11.91
C LEU A 15 -4.62 -7.49 -11.40
N ALA A 16 -5.52 -8.45 -11.63
CA ALA A 16 -5.27 -9.84 -11.27
C ALA A 16 -4.27 -10.50 -12.24
N ARG A 17 -3.97 -9.88 -13.38
CA ARG A 17 -3.09 -10.47 -14.39
C ARG A 17 -1.62 -10.27 -14.04
N ALA A 18 -0.82 -11.32 -14.22
CA ALA A 18 0.61 -11.32 -13.89
C ALA A 18 1.47 -10.36 -14.75
N ASP A 19 1.03 -10.02 -15.97
CA ASP A 19 1.71 -9.00 -16.80
C ASP A 19 1.53 -7.60 -16.22
N ILE A 20 0.34 -7.32 -15.69
CA ILE A 20 -0.01 -6.04 -15.06
C ILE A 20 0.67 -5.90 -13.71
N GLU A 21 0.65 -6.96 -12.90
CA GLU A 21 1.37 -6.99 -11.63
C GLU A 21 2.86 -6.62 -11.82
N ARG A 22 3.52 -7.22 -12.82
CA ARG A 22 4.91 -6.89 -13.17
C ARG A 22 5.07 -5.44 -13.64
N ALA A 23 4.12 -4.92 -14.42
CA ALA A 23 4.14 -3.54 -14.88
C ALA A 23 3.99 -2.55 -13.71
N VAL A 24 3.09 -2.83 -12.76
CA VAL A 24 2.93 -2.06 -11.53
C VAL A 24 4.20 -2.12 -10.69
N HIS A 25 4.77 -3.31 -10.50
CA HIS A 25 6.03 -3.48 -9.76
C HIS A 25 7.16 -2.63 -10.35
N SER A 26 7.32 -2.64 -11.68
CA SER A 26 8.30 -1.79 -12.36
C SER A 26 8.11 -0.30 -12.06
N ARG A 27 6.86 0.16 -11.93
CA ARG A 27 6.55 1.56 -11.58
C ARG A 27 6.76 1.88 -10.11
N LEU A 28 6.60 0.91 -9.21
CA LEU A 28 6.96 1.04 -7.79
C LEU A 28 8.48 1.15 -7.57
N LEU A 29 9.30 0.75 -8.55
CA LEU A 29 10.75 0.84 -8.54
C LEU A 29 11.30 2.01 -9.38
N ASP A 30 10.43 2.90 -9.88
CA ASP A 30 10.81 4.00 -10.75
C ASP A 30 11.76 4.99 -10.03
N THR A 31 12.68 5.59 -10.78
CA THR A 31 13.61 6.60 -10.23
C THR A 31 12.88 7.83 -9.70
N SER A 32 11.75 8.19 -10.30
CA SER A 32 10.95 9.34 -9.89
C SER A 32 10.05 9.02 -8.70
N THR A 33 10.21 9.78 -7.61
CA THR A 33 9.37 9.66 -6.42
C THR A 33 7.88 9.86 -6.73
N SER A 34 7.54 10.80 -7.61
CA SER A 34 6.14 11.06 -7.98
C SER A 34 5.52 9.90 -8.78
N VAL A 35 6.33 9.17 -9.55
CA VAL A 35 5.85 7.97 -10.27
C VAL A 35 5.60 6.84 -9.29
N ARG A 36 6.52 6.61 -8.34
CA ARG A 36 6.33 5.61 -7.28
C ARG A 36 5.11 5.91 -6.44
N GLU A 37 4.92 7.17 -6.03
CA GLU A 37 3.74 7.61 -5.29
C GLU A 37 2.45 7.33 -6.06
N ALA A 38 2.39 7.74 -7.33
CA ALA A 38 1.21 7.47 -8.17
C ALA A 38 0.94 5.97 -8.36
N ALA A 39 1.97 5.11 -8.32
CA ALA A 39 1.81 3.66 -8.36
C ALA A 39 1.29 3.08 -7.04
N VAL A 40 1.78 3.58 -5.90
CA VAL A 40 1.22 3.21 -4.58
C VAL A 40 -0.24 3.66 -4.47
N ASP A 41 -0.57 4.87 -4.91
CA ASP A 41 -1.95 5.39 -4.93
C ASP A 41 -2.87 4.52 -5.78
N LEU A 42 -2.40 4.10 -6.96
CA LEU A 42 -3.14 3.20 -7.83
C LEU A 42 -3.48 1.91 -7.07
N VAL A 43 -2.48 1.21 -6.54
CA VAL A 43 -2.68 -0.05 -5.82
C VAL A 43 -3.61 0.14 -4.62
N GLY A 44 -3.38 1.17 -3.80
CA GLY A 44 -4.19 1.44 -2.61
C GLY A 44 -5.67 1.60 -2.91
N ARG A 45 -6.04 2.37 -3.95
CA ARG A 45 -7.44 2.52 -4.36
C ARG A 45 -8.09 1.17 -4.70
N PHE A 46 -7.36 0.30 -5.41
CA PHE A 46 -7.91 -0.98 -5.83
C PHE A 46 -7.99 -2.01 -4.71
N LEU A 47 -7.06 -2.02 -3.76
CA LEU A 47 -7.16 -2.90 -2.60
C LEU A 47 -8.38 -2.57 -1.72
N GLY A 48 -8.78 -1.31 -1.65
CA GLY A 48 -10.04 -0.91 -0.99
C GLY A 48 -11.28 -1.43 -1.71
N CYS A 49 -11.26 -1.50 -3.05
CA CYS A 49 -12.38 -2.02 -3.83
C CYS A 49 -12.38 -3.55 -3.98
N ARG A 50 -11.20 -4.18 -3.90
CA ARG A 50 -10.97 -5.61 -4.18
C ARG A 50 -10.03 -6.24 -3.14
N PRO A 51 -10.50 -6.51 -1.92
CA PRO A 51 -9.70 -7.12 -0.85
C PRO A 51 -9.02 -8.43 -1.25
N GLU A 52 -9.57 -9.19 -2.19
CA GLU A 52 -8.99 -10.44 -2.68
C GLU A 52 -7.62 -10.26 -3.35
N LEU A 53 -7.29 -9.04 -3.81
CA LEU A 53 -5.99 -8.71 -4.41
C LEU A 53 -4.94 -8.32 -3.37
N THR A 54 -5.30 -8.15 -2.09
CA THR A 54 -4.37 -7.72 -1.04
C THR A 54 -3.19 -8.67 -0.90
N ALA A 55 -3.43 -9.98 -0.94
CA ALA A 55 -2.37 -10.98 -0.85
C ALA A 55 -1.34 -10.86 -2.00
N GLN A 56 -1.81 -10.53 -3.21
CA GLN A 56 -0.98 -10.39 -4.40
C GLN A 56 -0.07 -9.16 -4.31
N TYR A 57 -0.63 -8.00 -3.92
CA TYR A 57 0.12 -6.73 -3.94
C TYR A 57 0.84 -6.39 -2.62
N TYR A 58 0.48 -7.04 -1.51
CA TYR A 58 1.09 -6.80 -0.21
C TYR A 58 2.62 -6.85 -0.21
N PRO A 59 3.31 -7.86 -0.81
CA PRO A 59 4.76 -7.94 -0.78
C PRO A 59 5.42 -6.67 -1.33
N MET A 60 4.89 -6.13 -2.43
CA MET A 60 5.41 -4.92 -3.07
C MET A 60 5.17 -3.67 -2.23
N LEU A 61 3.99 -3.56 -1.59
CA LEU A 61 3.68 -2.47 -0.67
C LEU A 61 4.58 -2.49 0.57
N ALA A 62 4.80 -3.67 1.15
CA ALA A 62 5.64 -3.86 2.32
C ALA A 62 7.08 -3.41 2.05
N GLU A 63 7.62 -3.65 0.85
CA GLU A 63 8.93 -3.12 0.47
C GLU A 63 8.98 -1.59 0.42
N ARG A 64 7.88 -0.94 -0.01
CA ARG A 64 7.80 0.52 -0.15
C ARG A 64 7.66 1.26 1.18
N ILE A 65 7.45 0.57 2.31
CA ILE A 65 7.40 1.22 3.63
C ILE A 65 8.72 1.92 4.00
N ARG A 66 9.83 1.55 3.34
CA ARG A 66 11.16 2.15 3.50
C ARG A 66 11.58 3.03 2.31
N ASP A 67 10.64 3.47 1.48
CA ASP A 67 10.95 4.31 0.32
C ASP A 67 11.70 5.59 0.72
N LYS A 68 12.62 6.06 -0.12
CA LYS A 68 13.37 7.31 0.13
C LYS A 68 12.43 8.53 0.15
N GLY A 69 11.37 8.50 -0.64
CA GLY A 69 10.35 9.54 -0.71
C GLY A 69 9.39 9.48 0.47
N VAL A 70 9.32 10.57 1.23
CA VAL A 70 8.43 10.71 2.38
C VAL A 70 6.96 10.54 2.00
N SER A 71 6.53 11.10 0.87
CA SER A 71 5.13 11.03 0.41
C SER A 71 4.70 9.58 0.14
N VAL A 72 5.59 8.80 -0.50
CA VAL A 72 5.41 7.37 -0.74
C VAL A 72 5.24 6.61 0.58
N ARG A 73 6.15 6.82 1.55
CA ARG A 73 6.06 6.16 2.87
C ARG A 73 4.75 6.48 3.59
N LYS A 74 4.36 7.77 3.63
CA LYS A 74 3.09 8.22 4.24
C LYS A 74 1.89 7.53 3.57
N ARG A 75 1.90 7.36 2.24
CA ARG A 75 0.82 6.66 1.55
C ARG A 75 0.77 5.18 1.88
N VAL A 76 1.91 4.49 1.83
CA VAL A 76 1.98 3.05 2.15
C VAL A 76 1.44 2.78 3.54
N ILE A 77 1.82 3.60 4.54
CA ILE A 77 1.37 3.44 5.93
C ILE A 77 -0.14 3.61 6.05
N ARG A 78 -0.76 4.55 5.30
CA ARG A 78 -2.22 4.70 5.26
C ARG A 78 -2.88 3.45 4.67
N ILE A 79 -2.40 2.95 3.54
CA ILE A 79 -2.95 1.74 2.89
C ILE A 79 -2.84 0.54 3.82
N LEU A 80 -1.69 0.36 4.48
CA LEU A 80 -1.47 -0.72 5.43
C LEU A 80 -2.40 -0.63 6.65
N ARG A 81 -2.65 0.59 7.16
CA ARG A 81 -3.66 0.83 8.18
C ARG A 81 -5.06 0.43 7.70
N ASP A 82 -5.44 0.86 6.50
CA ASP A 82 -6.77 0.59 5.96
C ASP A 82 -6.96 -0.92 5.75
N ILE A 83 -5.93 -1.66 5.34
CA ILE A 83 -5.95 -3.14 5.31
C ILE A 83 -6.20 -3.72 6.73
N CYS A 84 -5.53 -3.22 7.76
CA CYS A 84 -5.74 -3.71 9.12
C CYS A 84 -7.17 -3.49 9.63
N ILE A 85 -7.81 -2.39 9.25
CA ILE A 85 -9.16 -2.02 9.71
C ILE A 85 -10.23 -2.74 8.88
N GLU A 86 -10.11 -2.70 7.56
CA GLU A 86 -11.13 -3.19 6.63
C GLU A 86 -11.01 -4.70 6.34
N GLN A 87 -9.85 -5.31 6.63
CA GLN A 87 -9.57 -6.72 6.35
C GLN A 87 -8.97 -7.41 7.59
N PRO A 88 -9.71 -7.51 8.71
CA PRO A 88 -9.19 -8.02 9.98
C PRO A 88 -8.71 -9.47 9.91
N ASP A 89 -9.26 -10.28 9.01
CA ASP A 89 -8.87 -11.68 8.79
C ASP A 89 -7.61 -11.85 7.90
N PHE A 90 -7.02 -10.75 7.41
CA PHE A 90 -5.82 -10.85 6.59
C PHE A 90 -4.65 -11.39 7.42
N GLN A 91 -4.10 -12.53 7.01
CA GLN A 91 -3.12 -13.31 7.80
C GLN A 91 -1.85 -12.55 8.22
N ARG A 92 -1.58 -11.38 7.62
CA ARG A 92 -0.38 -10.57 7.89
C ARG A 92 -0.63 -9.33 8.74
N ILE A 93 -1.80 -9.16 9.38
CA ILE A 93 -2.08 -7.99 10.25
C ILE A 93 -0.99 -7.77 11.30
N ALA A 94 -0.57 -8.82 12.02
CA ALA A 94 0.48 -8.70 13.03
C ALA A 94 1.82 -8.21 12.43
N GLU A 95 2.19 -8.70 11.26
CA GLU A 95 3.39 -8.27 10.54
C GLU A 95 3.30 -6.80 10.14
N ILE A 96 2.14 -6.38 9.61
CA ILE A 96 1.86 -4.99 9.21
C ILE A 96 2.05 -4.06 10.41
N CYS A 97 1.43 -4.38 11.54
CA CYS A 97 1.53 -3.60 12.77
C CYS A 97 3.00 -3.43 13.21
N VAL A 98 3.79 -4.51 13.22
CA VAL A 98 5.22 -4.44 13.56
C VAL A 98 5.99 -3.55 12.59
N GLN A 99 5.73 -3.65 11.28
CA GLN A 99 6.37 -2.80 10.29
C GLN A 99 6.02 -1.32 10.49
N MET A 100 4.75 -1.00 10.77
CA MET A 100 4.28 0.36 11.04
C MET A 100 4.88 0.94 12.32
N ILE A 101 4.89 0.18 13.43
CA ILE A 101 5.49 0.60 14.71
C ILE A 101 6.96 0.98 14.52
N ARG A 102 7.71 0.20 13.73
CA ARG A 102 9.12 0.50 13.40
C ARG A 102 9.31 1.81 12.64
N ARG A 103 8.25 2.46 12.16
CA ARG A 103 8.29 3.77 11.49
C ARG A 103 7.85 4.93 12.39
N VAL A 104 7.52 4.71 13.67
CA VAL A 104 7.03 5.76 14.58
C VAL A 104 7.98 6.95 14.73
N ASN A 105 9.30 6.74 14.57
CA ASN A 105 10.31 7.80 14.66
C ASN A 105 10.56 8.54 13.33
N ASP A 106 9.82 8.21 12.27
CA ASP A 106 9.83 8.97 11.01
C ASP A 106 9.16 10.36 11.22
N GLU A 107 9.08 11.19 10.19
CA GLU A 107 8.49 12.54 10.29
C GLU A 107 7.11 12.57 10.97
N GLU A 108 6.74 13.71 11.59
CA GLU A 108 5.58 13.89 12.50
C GLU A 108 4.24 13.31 12.03
N GLY A 109 4.04 13.08 10.73
CA GLY A 109 2.84 12.45 10.18
C GLY A 109 2.72 10.94 10.35
N ILE A 110 3.72 10.23 10.89
CA ILE A 110 3.70 8.75 11.04
C ILE A 110 3.56 8.32 12.53
N LYS A 111 3.68 9.27 13.46
CA LYS A 111 3.73 9.02 14.92
C LYS A 111 2.42 8.53 15.52
N ASN A 112 1.27 8.93 14.97
CA ASN A 112 -0.03 8.73 15.63
C ASN A 112 -0.79 7.47 15.18
N PHE A 113 -0.36 6.80 14.11
CA PHE A 113 -1.10 5.67 13.53
C PHE A 113 -0.95 4.33 14.27
N PRO A 114 0.23 3.95 14.80
CA PRO A 114 0.39 2.68 15.50
C PRO A 114 -0.35 2.62 16.84
N ILE A 115 -0.51 3.76 17.51
CA ILE A 115 -1.12 3.84 18.85
C ILE A 115 -2.62 3.59 18.75
N VAL A 116 -3.31 4.19 17.78
CA VAL A 116 -4.77 4.05 17.62
C VAL A 116 -5.17 2.64 17.18
N LEU A 117 -4.40 1.99 16.31
CA LEU A 117 -4.63 0.58 15.91
C LEU A 117 -4.53 -0.41 17.08
N ILE A 118 -3.70 -0.15 18.09
CA ILE A 118 -3.64 -0.98 19.30
C ILE A 118 -4.91 -0.82 20.15
N PHE A 119 -5.52 0.38 20.16
CA PHE A 119 -6.77 0.64 20.87
C PHE A 119 -8.03 0.21 20.10
N ASP A 120 -8.00 0.15 18.77
CA ASP A 120 -9.14 -0.26 17.95
C ASP A 120 -9.23 -1.79 17.77
N ILE A 121 -8.14 -2.53 18.00
CA ILE A 121 -8.07 -4.01 17.85
C ILE A 121 -8.27 -4.73 19.22
N TYR A 122 -8.35 -4.01 20.33
CA TYR A 122 -8.61 -4.54 21.68
C TYR A 122 -9.85 -3.95 22.34
#